data_AF-A0A7S8EVH8-F1
#
_entry.id   AF-A0A7S8EVH8-F1
#
_cell.length_a   1.000
_cell.length_b   1.000
_cell.length_c   1.000
_cell.angle_alpha   90.00
_cell.angle_beta   90.00
_cell.angle_gamma   90.00
#
_symmetry.space_group_name_H-M   'P 1'
#
loop_
_entity.id
_entity.type
_entity.pdbx_description
1 polymer ?
#
loop_
_entity_poly.entity_id
_entity_poly.type
_entity_poly.pdbx_seq_one_letter_code
_entity_poly.pdbx_strand_id
1 'polypeptide(L)' 'MLDENERLARQEAHWLIKEFGAEAPLYAAMKAEKAIEQKDFARCARWKRILDILAEGGAQKPALSKY' A
#
# COMPACT_ATOMS: atom_id res chain seq x y z
N MET A 1 -18.23 4.27 -8.74
CA MET A 1 -17.53 3.24 -7.95
C MET A 1 -16.08 3.64 -7.67
N LEU A 2 -15.86 4.79 -7.02
CA LEU A 2 -14.55 5.08 -6.40
C LEU A 2 -14.41 4.27 -5.10
N ASP A 3 -15.53 4.00 -4.42
CA ASP A 3 -15.58 3.26 -3.15
C ASP A 3 -15.10 1.80 -3.25
N GLU A 4 -15.41 1.10 -4.35
CA GLU A 4 -14.99 -0.29 -4.54
C GLU A 4 -13.45 -0.39 -4.65
N ASN A 5 -12.83 0.50 -5.43
CA ASN A 5 -11.38 0.52 -5.61
C ASN A 5 -10.66 0.95 -4.33
N GLU A 6 -11.22 1.91 -3.59
CA GLU A 6 -10.71 2.34 -2.29
C GLU A 6 -10.81 1.20 -1.26
N ARG A 7 -11.95 0.49 -1.23
CA ARG A 7 -12.17 -0.67 -0.35
C ARG A 7 -11.17 -1.78 -0.63
N LEU A 8 -10.96 -2.12 -1.90
CA LEU A 8 -9.98 -3.12 -2.33
C LEU A 8 -8.56 -2.69 -1.96
N ALA A 9 -8.20 -1.42 -2.18
CA ALA A 9 -6.88 -0.90 -1.80
C ALA A 9 -6.62 -1.00 -0.29
N ARG A 10 -7.63 -0.70 0.54
CA ARG A 10 -7.53 -0.86 2.01
C ARG A 10 -7.38 -2.32 2.42
N GLN A 11 -8.18 -3.21 1.86
CA GLN A 11 -8.11 -4.64 2.18
C GLN A 11 -6.74 -5.21 1.82
N GLU A 12 -6.21 -4.83 0.64
CA GLU A 12 -4.90 -5.28 0.20
C GLU A 12 -3.77 -4.67 1.04
N ALA A 13 -3.85 -3.38 1.41
CA ALA A 13 -2.90 -2.77 2.34
C ALA A 13 -2.88 -3.49 3.70
N HIS A 14 -4.05 -3.84 4.25
CA HIS A 14 -4.13 -4.62 5.49
C HIS A 14 -3.55 -6.02 5.35
N TRP A 15 -3.81 -6.68 4.22
CA TRP A 15 -3.22 -7.99 3.94
C TRP A 15 -1.68 -7.90 3.85
N LEU A 16 -1.16 -6.88 3.19
CA LEU A 16 0.30 -6.65 3.08
C LEU A 16 0.95 -6.38 4.43
N ILE A 17 0.32 -5.58 5.31
CA ILE A 17 0.82 -5.36 6.67
C ILE A 17 0.87 -6.67 7.44
N LYS A 18 -0.16 -7.53 7.30
CA LYS A 18 -0.22 -8.81 7.99
C LYS A 18 0.86 -9.77 7.50
N GLU A 19 1.11 -9.82 6.20
CA GLU A 19 2.04 -10.77 5.58
C GLU A 19 3.50 -10.31 5.66
N PHE A 20 3.75 -9.03 5.37
CA PHE A 20 5.10 -8.47 5.18
C PHE A 20 5.50 -7.47 6.27
N GLY A 21 4.59 -7.05 7.15
CA GLY A 21 4.91 -6.14 8.25
C GLY A 21 5.56 -4.84 7.78
N ALA A 22 6.79 -4.59 8.23
CA ALA A 22 7.58 -3.41 7.86
C ALA A 22 7.97 -3.37 6.37
N GLU A 23 7.98 -4.51 5.69
CA GLU A 23 8.34 -4.62 4.27
C GLU A 23 7.12 -4.43 3.33
N ALA A 24 5.91 -4.29 3.88
CA ALA A 24 4.70 -4.08 3.10
C ALA A 24 4.80 -2.93 2.06
N PRO A 25 5.40 -1.76 2.37
CA PRO A 25 5.58 -0.69 1.39
C PRO A 25 6.53 -1.07 0.25
N LEU A 26 7.61 -1.80 0.54
CA LEU A 26 8.56 -2.26 -0.49
C LEU A 26 7.87 -3.22 -1.46
N TYR A 27 7.11 -4.18 -0.94
CA TYR A 27 6.35 -5.11 -1.78
C TYR A 27 5.35 -4.36 -2.68
N ALA A 28 4.59 -3.41 -2.11
CA ALA A 28 3.64 -2.60 -2.87
C ALA A 28 4.32 -1.80 -3.99
N ALA A 29 5.50 -1.23 -3.73
CA ALA A 29 6.29 -0.51 -4.74
C ALA A 29 6.75 -1.42 -5.89
N MET A 30 7.25 -2.61 -5.60
CA MET A 30 7.65 -3.59 -6.64
C MET A 30 6.47 -3.99 -7.53
N LYS A 31 5.27 -4.12 -6.95
CA LYS A 31 4.06 -4.46 -7.71
C LYS A 31 3.59 -3.29 -8.58
N ALA A 32 3.75 -2.05 -8.12
CA ALA A 32 3.52 -0.86 -8.93
C ALA A 32 4.47 -0.81 -10.14
N GLU A 33 5.77 -1.04 -9.91
CA GLU A 33 6.79 -1.07 -10.96
C GLU A 33 6.46 -2.13 -12.03
N LYS A 34 6.15 -3.36 -11.61
CA LYS A 34 5.73 -4.41 -12.52
C LYS A 34 4.47 -4.07 -13.31
N ALA A 35 3.55 -3.29 -12.76
CA ALA A 35 2.37 -2.82 -13.47
C ALA A 35 2.71 -1.78 -14.54
N ILE A 36 3.68 -0.90 -14.27
CA ILE A 36 4.22 0.07 -15.24
C ILE A 36 4.89 -0.65 -16.40
N GLU A 37 5.72 -1.67 -16.14
CA GLU A 37 6.35 -2.50 -17.17
C GLU A 37 5.31 -3.14 -18.11
N GLN A 38 4.18 -3.57 -17.54
CA GLN A 38 3.05 -4.16 -18.29
C GLN A 38 2.16 -3.12 -18.97
N LYS A 39 2.45 -1.82 -18.81
CA LYS A 39 1.59 -0.70 -19.25
C LYS A 39 0.17 -0.75 -18.66
N ASP A 40 -0.02 -1.45 -17.54
CA ASP A 40 -1.29 -1.50 -16.81
C ASP A 40 -1.34 -0.36 -15.78
N PHE A 41 -1.66 0.84 -16.28
CA PHE A 41 -1.71 2.05 -15.45
C PHE A 41 -2.88 2.05 -14.46
N ALA A 42 -3.96 1.31 -14.72
CA ALA A 42 -5.07 1.16 -13.80
C ALA A 42 -4.63 0.37 -12.55
N ARG A 43 -3.87 -0.70 -12.75
CA ARG A 43 -3.25 -1.46 -11.66
C ARG A 43 -2.17 -0.66 -10.95
N CYS A 44 -1.35 0.10 -11.68
CA CYS A 44 -0.37 1.01 -11.08
C CYS A 44 -1.04 2.05 -10.16
N ALA A 45 -2.16 2.66 -10.60
CA ALA A 45 -2.91 3.62 -9.79
C ALA A 45 -3.45 2.99 -8.50
N ARG A 46 -3.90 1.73 -8.55
CA ARG A 46 -4.32 0.97 -7.36
C ARG A 46 -3.15 0.75 -6.39
N TRP A 47 -1.98 0.34 -6.88
CA TRP A 47 -0.79 0.16 -6.05
C TRP A 47 -0.29 1.47 -5.45
N LYS A 48 -0.39 2.58 -6.18
CA LYS A 48 -0.14 3.92 -5.62
C LYS A 48 -1.07 4.21 -4.44
N ARG A 49 -2.37 3.94 -4.57
CA ARG A 49 -3.31 4.15 -3.45
C ARG A 49 -3.01 3.26 -2.25
N ILE A 50 -2.61 2.01 -2.49
CA ILE A 50 -2.16 1.09 -1.42
C ILE A 50 -0.94 1.68 -0.69
N LEU A 51 0.05 2.20 -1.42
CA LEU A 51 1.22 2.86 -0.84
C LEU A 51 0.83 4.08 0.00
N ASP A 52 -0.11 4.91 -0.48
CA ASP A 52 -0.62 6.06 0.28
C ASP A 52 -1.26 5.59 1.61
N ILE A 53 -2.08 4.53 1.60
CA ILE A 53 -2.70 3.97 2.81
C ILE A 53 -1.65 3.43 3.79
N LEU A 54 -0.62 2.74 3.29
CA LEU A 54 0.48 2.23 4.11
C LEU A 54 1.26 3.38 4.76
N ALA A 55 1.47 4.48 4.03
CA ALA A 55 2.12 5.68 4.54
C ALA A 55 1.27 6.43 5.58
N GLU A 56 -0.04 6.57 5.33
CA GLU A 56 -1.01 7.14 6.28
C GLU A 56 -1.02 6.37 7.61
N GLY A 57 -1.00 5.03 7.56
CA GLY A 57 -0.95 4.17 8.75
C GLY A 57 0.39 4.22 9.51
N GLY A 58 1.50 4.42 8.81
CA GLY A 58 2.82 4.62 9.42
C GLY A 58 2.98 5.98 10.08
N ALA A 59 2.41 7.03 9.50
CA ALA A 59 2.44 8.40 10.03
C ALA A 59 1.65 8.56 11.34
N GLN A 60 0.70 7.67 11.64
CA GLN A 60 -0.05 7.66 12.89
C GLN A 60 0.69 7.02 14.08
N LYS A 61 1.96 6.61 13.93
CA LYS A 61 2.78 6.12 15.05
C LYS A 61 3.91 7.10 15.41
N PRO A 62 3.63 8.25 16.05
CA PRO A 62 4.66 8.96 16.77
C PRO A 62 5.00 8.21 18.07
N ALA A 63 6.24 7.73 18.13
CA ALA A 63 7.07 7.45 19.30
C ALA A 63 6.39 7.07 20.64
N LEU A 64 6.45 5.78 20.97
CA LEU A 64 6.76 5.36 22.34
C LEU A 64 8.06 4.56 22.32
N SER A 65 9.16 5.25 21.98
CA SER A 65 10.49 4.79 22.42
C SER A 65 10.71 5.41 23.79
N LYS A 66 10.36 4.67 24.84
CA LYS A 66 10.71 5.01 26.22
C LYS A 66 12.06 4.37 26.51
N TYR A 67 13.11 5.15 26.30
CA TYR A 67 14.36 5.02 27.05
C TYR A 67 14.39 6.15 28.06
#